data_AF-A0A9P4GQJ9-F1
#
_entry.id   AF-A0A9P4GQJ9-F1
#
_cell.length_a   1.000
_cell.length_b   1.000
_cell.length_c   1.000
_cell.angle_alpha   90.00
_cell.angle_beta   90.00
_cell.angle_gamma   90.00
#
_symmetry.space_group_name_H-M   'P 1'
#
loop_
_entity.id
_entity.type
_entity.pdbx_description
1 polymer ?
#
loop_
_entity_poly.entity_id
_entity_poly.type
_entity_poly.pdbx_seq_one_letter_code
_entity_poly.pdbx_strand_id
1 'polypeptide(L)'
;MKVTPPGVREPEFHLAMANLTHSHLLKCLASFTFSSKYHMIYEKADDDLEKFMKARNNPTDIPSFSAPDLARQLYGLAGALSLIHNQEMAVSGPNPNLLSIPQQPSSRTGYIHDIKPDNILVFIYDQNGKKQYWLRLSDFSCANVRDLVKSVSGQKRDSWRTDNKKSTPNYRAPEYLQDEKISRPYDLWSLGCVYLELLVWFMEGYEALVQFRSARLCQVKPGGIYDEGFCYIEESRNAKVQIREVVIQKLRDMSACCTGDLKDIADVLPRLLEIDSKKRVTAGELVEQLSHLDTGESPPFDYQQPNSLMVPSMSTAQVPAYESDSECSSFEMVKITGATQ
;
A
#
# COMPACT_ATOMS: atom_id res chain seq x y z
N MET A 1 10.07 -15.15 -0.79
CA MET A 1 8.97 -16.10 -1.06
C MET A 1 8.01 -16.03 0.12
N LYS A 2 6.73 -15.80 -0.13
CA LYS A 2 5.69 -15.72 0.91
C LYS A 2 4.89 -17.01 0.93
N VAL A 3 4.64 -17.54 2.12
CA VAL A 3 3.87 -18.78 2.34
C VAL A 3 2.61 -18.45 3.09
N THR A 4 1.47 -18.86 2.53
CA THR A 4 0.16 -18.53 3.09
C THR A 4 -0.59 -19.82 3.44
N PRO A 5 -1.15 -19.92 4.66
CA PRO A 5 -1.97 -21.06 5.06
C PRO A 5 -3.21 -21.21 4.17
N PRO A 6 -3.79 -22.41 4.08
CA PRO A 6 -5.08 -22.58 3.40
C PRO A 6 -6.19 -21.77 4.10
N GLY A 7 -7.16 -21.28 3.33
CA GLY A 7 -8.32 -20.53 3.84
C GLY A 7 -8.09 -19.03 4.10
N VAL A 8 -6.91 -18.51 3.77
CA VAL A 8 -6.63 -17.06 3.75
C VAL A 8 -7.05 -16.43 2.42
N ARG A 9 -7.42 -15.15 2.43
CA ARG A 9 -7.96 -14.41 1.26
C ARG A 9 -6.91 -13.92 0.26
N GLU A 10 -5.64 -14.08 0.61
CA GLU A 10 -4.50 -13.58 -0.16
C GLU A 10 -4.37 -14.17 -1.58
N PRO A 11 -4.64 -15.48 -1.82
CA PRO A 11 -4.59 -16.04 -3.18
C PRO A 11 -5.64 -15.40 -4.11
N GLU A 12 -6.86 -15.14 -3.63
CA GLU A 12 -7.93 -14.54 -4.43
C GLU A 12 -7.57 -13.11 -4.83
N PHE A 13 -7.03 -12.32 -3.90
CA PHE A 13 -6.57 -10.98 -4.18
C PHE A 13 -5.40 -10.98 -5.17
N HIS A 14 -4.42 -11.87 -4.95
CA HIS A 14 -3.28 -12.01 -5.83
C HIS A 14 -3.71 -12.32 -7.27
N LEU A 15 -4.68 -13.22 -7.47
CA LEU A 15 -5.24 -13.53 -8.78
C LEU A 15 -5.97 -12.32 -9.40
N ALA A 16 -6.72 -11.56 -8.62
CA ALA A 16 -7.40 -10.35 -9.08
C ALA A 16 -6.44 -9.25 -9.54
N MET A 17 -5.25 -9.21 -8.93
CA MET A 17 -4.19 -8.25 -9.25
C MET A 17 -3.19 -8.75 -10.28
N ALA A 18 -3.25 -10.03 -10.69
CA ALA A 18 -2.27 -10.62 -11.58
C ALA A 18 -2.17 -9.87 -12.92
N ASN A 19 -3.29 -9.29 -13.37
CA ASN A 19 -3.37 -8.53 -14.62
C ASN A 19 -3.11 -7.02 -14.44
N LEU A 20 -2.90 -6.54 -13.22
CA LEU A 20 -2.60 -5.13 -12.98
C LEU A 20 -1.09 -4.91 -13.05
N THR A 21 -0.69 -4.08 -14.00
CA THR A 21 0.71 -3.71 -14.21
C THR A 21 0.89 -2.22 -13.96
N HIS A 22 1.75 -1.88 -13.00
CA HIS A 22 2.22 -0.52 -12.78
C HIS A 22 3.64 -0.60 -12.23
N SER A 23 4.50 0.34 -12.61
CA SER A 23 5.90 0.40 -12.14
C SER A 23 6.05 0.58 -10.62
N HIS A 24 4.96 0.98 -9.93
CA HIS A 24 4.88 1.26 -8.50
C HIS A 24 4.04 0.22 -7.74
N LEU A 25 3.74 -0.92 -8.36
CA LEU A 25 3.13 -2.09 -7.71
C LEU A 25 4.15 -3.23 -7.70
N LEU A 26 4.30 -3.89 -6.55
CA LEU A 26 5.15 -5.07 -6.44
C LEU A 26 4.62 -6.19 -7.34
N LYS A 27 5.48 -6.76 -8.19
CA LYS A 27 5.08 -7.86 -9.05
C LYS A 27 5.28 -9.19 -8.37
N CYS A 28 4.23 -10.01 -8.42
CA CYS A 28 4.36 -11.44 -8.20
C CYS A 28 4.84 -12.06 -9.52
N LEU A 29 5.97 -12.75 -9.46
CA LEU A 29 6.62 -13.43 -10.58
C LEU A 29 6.01 -14.83 -10.81
N ALA A 30 5.62 -15.51 -9.73
CA ALA A 30 5.00 -16.82 -9.80
C ALA A 30 4.23 -17.13 -8.52
N SER A 31 3.22 -17.98 -8.63
CA SER A 31 2.51 -18.53 -7.48
C SER A 31 2.21 -20.01 -7.69
N PHE A 32 2.29 -20.81 -6.63
CA PHE A 32 2.00 -22.24 -6.70
C PHE A 32 1.52 -22.77 -5.36
N THR A 33 0.77 -23.88 -5.39
CA THR A 33 0.34 -24.57 -4.17
C THR A 33 1.21 -25.80 -3.97
N PHE A 34 1.79 -25.95 -2.78
CA PHE A 34 2.56 -27.13 -2.40
C PHE A 34 2.21 -27.50 -0.95
N SER A 35 1.97 -28.78 -0.67
CA SER A 35 1.61 -29.26 0.67
C SER A 35 0.47 -28.45 1.33
N SER A 36 -0.60 -28.18 0.57
CA SER A 36 -1.76 -27.38 1.00
C SER A 36 -1.47 -25.93 1.42
N LYS A 37 -0.28 -25.41 1.11
CA LYS A 37 0.11 -24.02 1.34
C LYS A 37 0.25 -23.28 0.01
N TYR A 38 -0.24 -22.04 -0.02
CA TYR A 38 -0.13 -21.17 -1.19
C TYR A 38 1.16 -20.37 -1.11
N HIS A 39 2.01 -20.50 -2.11
CA HIS A 39 3.32 -19.86 -2.17
C HIS A 39 3.33 -18.79 -3.26
N MET A 40 3.92 -17.64 -2.95
CA MET A 40 4.07 -16.52 -3.87
C MET A 40 5.54 -16.09 -3.94
N ILE A 41 6.04 -15.92 -5.15
CA ILE A 41 7.38 -15.44 -5.45
C ILE A 41 7.23 -14.03 -6.00
N TYR A 42 7.84 -13.06 -5.33
CA TYR A 42 7.86 -11.66 -5.74
C TYR A 42 9.23 -11.26 -6.24
N GLU A 43 9.28 -10.13 -6.94
CA GLU A 43 10.54 -9.42 -7.15
C GLU A 43 11.21 -9.13 -5.79
N LYS A 44 12.54 -9.24 -5.76
CA LYS A 44 13.31 -8.94 -4.56
C LYS A 44 13.55 -7.43 -4.49
N ALA A 45 12.95 -6.77 -3.50
CA ALA A 45 13.31 -5.41 -3.11
C ALA A 45 14.66 -5.38 -2.37
N ASP A 46 15.26 -4.20 -2.31
CA ASP A 46 16.49 -3.95 -1.55
C ASP A 46 16.19 -3.61 -0.10
N ASP A 47 15.08 -2.91 0.14
CA ASP A 47 14.63 -2.53 1.48
C ASP A 47 13.09 -2.36 1.55
N ASP A 48 12.57 -2.20 2.76
CA ASP A 48 11.28 -1.53 2.99
C ASP A 48 11.51 -0.06 3.36
N LEU A 49 10.48 0.78 3.23
CA LEU A 49 10.63 2.23 3.39
C LEU A 49 11.02 2.61 4.82
N GLU A 50 10.51 1.90 5.83
CA GLU A 50 10.88 2.18 7.23
C GLU A 50 12.36 1.94 7.48
N LYS A 51 12.85 0.75 7.10
CA LYS A 51 14.27 0.41 7.20
C LYS A 51 15.13 1.33 6.34
N PHE A 52 14.66 1.69 5.15
CA PHE A 52 15.36 2.60 4.25
C PHE A 52 15.59 3.97 4.89
N MET A 53 14.53 4.57 5.46
CA MET A 53 14.59 5.86 6.16
C MET A 53 15.47 5.77 7.40
N LYS A 54 15.34 4.69 8.19
CA LYS A 54 16.13 4.47 9.41
C LYS A 54 17.63 4.34 9.13
N ALA A 55 17.99 3.65 8.05
CA ALA A 55 19.40 3.47 7.65
C ALA A 55 20.03 4.75 7.09
N ARG A 56 19.22 5.74 6.68
CA ARG A 56 19.66 6.98 6.02
C ARG A 56 19.15 8.17 6.83
N ASN A 57 19.89 8.48 7.90
CA ASN A 57 19.49 9.54 8.83
C ASN A 57 19.31 10.89 8.14
N ASN A 58 20.23 11.26 7.25
CA ASN A 58 20.11 12.46 6.41
C ASN A 58 19.89 12.07 4.94
N PRO A 59 18.79 12.54 4.32
CA PRO A 59 18.48 12.31 2.90
C PRO A 59 19.53 12.89 1.95
N THR A 60 20.27 13.93 2.37
CA THR A 60 21.41 14.48 1.64
C THR A 60 22.52 13.47 1.41
N ASP A 61 22.59 12.43 2.25
CA ASP A 61 23.61 11.39 2.16
C ASP A 61 23.24 10.32 1.12
N ILE A 62 22.07 10.44 0.48
CA ILE A 62 21.58 9.51 -0.53
C ILE A 62 22.01 10.01 -1.90
N PRO A 63 23.01 9.37 -2.55
CA PRO A 63 23.46 9.81 -3.86
C PRO A 63 22.31 9.69 -4.85
N SER A 64 22.07 10.76 -5.62
CA SER A 64 21.07 10.79 -6.70
C SER A 64 19.62 10.57 -6.25
N PHE A 65 19.26 10.95 -5.02
CA PHE A 65 17.86 11.01 -4.57
C PHE A 65 17.48 12.45 -4.24
N SER A 66 16.98 13.17 -5.25
CA SER A 66 16.64 14.58 -5.16
C SER A 66 15.16 14.83 -4.80
N ALA A 67 14.82 16.09 -4.52
CA ALA A 67 13.43 16.50 -4.27
C ALA A 67 12.49 16.14 -5.44
N PRO A 68 12.83 16.39 -6.72
CA PRO A 68 12.08 15.90 -7.87
C PRO A 68 11.93 14.38 -7.91
N ASP A 69 12.99 13.64 -7.55
CA ASP A 69 12.92 12.16 -7.53
C ASP A 69 11.89 11.68 -6.52
N LEU A 70 11.91 12.21 -5.29
CA LEU A 70 10.92 11.87 -4.27
C LEU A 70 9.50 12.24 -4.74
N ALA A 71 9.30 13.47 -5.23
CA ALA A 71 7.98 13.92 -5.69
C ALA A 71 7.41 13.01 -6.79
N ARG A 72 8.26 12.58 -7.74
CA ARG A 72 7.90 11.63 -8.78
C ARG A 72 7.56 10.24 -8.22
N GLN A 73 8.29 9.76 -7.22
CA GLN A 73 7.95 8.50 -6.55
C GLN A 73 6.57 8.57 -5.88
N LEU A 74 6.25 9.69 -5.22
CA LEU A 74 4.94 9.92 -4.60
C LEU A 74 3.84 10.02 -5.66
N TYR A 75 4.06 10.73 -6.76
CA TYR A 75 3.13 10.71 -7.89
C TYR A 75 2.87 9.26 -8.39
N GLY A 76 3.93 8.47 -8.56
CA GLY A 76 3.82 7.08 -8.99
C GLY A 76 3.06 6.16 -8.04
N LEU A 77 3.20 6.35 -6.71
CA LEU A 77 2.39 5.63 -5.72
C LEU A 77 0.90 5.99 -5.82
N ALA A 78 0.58 7.26 -6.08
CA ALA A 78 -0.80 7.69 -6.35
C ALA A 78 -1.36 7.05 -7.63
N GLY A 79 -0.55 6.96 -8.70
CA GLY A 79 -0.90 6.26 -9.94
C GLY A 79 -1.22 4.78 -9.72
N ALA A 80 -0.35 4.09 -8.98
CA ALA A 80 -0.56 2.70 -8.60
C ALA A 80 -1.84 2.50 -7.79
N LEU A 81 -2.13 3.40 -6.85
CA LEU A 81 -3.35 3.34 -6.06
C LEU A 81 -4.61 3.64 -6.90
N SER A 82 -4.52 4.59 -7.83
CA SER A 82 -5.59 4.91 -8.77
C SER A 82 -5.96 3.73 -9.65
N LEU A 83 -4.97 2.98 -10.14
CA LEU A 83 -5.18 1.76 -10.90
C LEU A 83 -5.96 0.71 -10.09
N ILE A 84 -5.59 0.52 -8.82
CA ILE A 84 -6.29 -0.40 -7.91
C ILE A 84 -7.73 0.05 -7.66
N HIS A 85 -7.95 1.34 -7.46
CA HIS A 85 -9.27 1.90 -7.12
C HIS A 85 -10.25 1.92 -8.29
N ASN A 86 -9.74 1.92 -9.52
CA ASN A 86 -10.51 2.07 -10.75
C ASN A 86 -10.54 0.80 -11.62
N GLN A 87 -10.08 -0.34 -11.11
CA GLN A 87 -10.13 -1.60 -11.84
C GLN A 87 -11.56 -1.91 -12.32
N GLU A 88 -11.79 -1.83 -13.63
CA GLU A 88 -12.97 -2.39 -14.28
C GLU A 88 -12.73 -3.89 -14.47
N MET A 89 -13.62 -4.72 -13.92
CA MET A 89 -13.59 -6.15 -14.20
C MET A 89 -13.91 -6.37 -15.68
N ALA A 90 -12.90 -6.67 -16.49
CA ALA A 90 -13.08 -7.35 -17.77
C ALA A 90 -13.63 -8.75 -17.46
N VAL A 91 -14.96 -8.90 -17.48
CA VAL A 91 -15.62 -10.21 -17.53
C VAL A 91 -15.38 -10.79 -18.93
N SER A 92 -14.16 -11.27 -19.17
CA SER A 92 -13.80 -11.97 -20.40
C SER A 92 -14.13 -13.45 -20.24
N GLY A 93 -15.36 -13.79 -20.60
CA GLY A 93 -15.80 -15.14 -20.92
C GLY A 93 -17.14 -15.05 -21.65
N PRO A 94 -17.28 -15.54 -22.90
CA PRO A 94 -18.56 -15.54 -23.57
C PRO A 94 -19.46 -16.57 -22.87
N ASN A 95 -20.48 -16.11 -22.15
CA ASN A 95 -21.62 -16.96 -21.78
C ASN A 95 -22.59 -16.95 -22.96
N PRO A 96 -22.71 -18.04 -23.76
CA PRO A 96 -23.52 -18.03 -24.97
C PRO A 96 -25.00 -18.29 -24.68
N ASN A 97 -25.55 -17.86 -23.53
CA ASN A 97 -26.98 -18.01 -23.20
C ASN A 97 -27.38 -17.09 -22.03
N LEU A 98 -27.69 -15.82 -22.27
CA LEU A 98 -28.80 -15.11 -21.59
C LEU A 98 -29.05 -13.75 -22.25
N LEU A 99 -30.34 -13.47 -22.51
CA LEU A 99 -30.86 -12.27 -23.16
C LEU A 99 -30.37 -10.96 -22.51
N SER A 100 -29.96 -10.03 -23.36
CA SER A 100 -29.37 -8.74 -23.07
C SER A 100 -30.26 -7.85 -22.21
N ILE A 101 -29.86 -7.62 -20.96
CA ILE A 101 -30.26 -6.43 -20.19
C ILE A 101 -29.05 -5.49 -20.22
N PRO A 102 -29.20 -4.19 -20.55
CA PRO A 102 -28.09 -3.24 -20.49
C PRO A 102 -27.69 -3.06 -19.02
N GLN A 103 -26.72 -3.84 -18.56
CA GLN A 103 -26.10 -3.64 -17.26
C GLN A 103 -25.23 -2.39 -17.34
N GLN A 104 -25.59 -1.38 -16.55
CA GLN A 104 -24.74 -0.24 -16.20
C GLN A 104 -23.33 -0.76 -15.82
N PRO A 105 -22.23 -0.11 -16.26
CA PRO A 105 -20.87 -0.57 -15.97
C PRO A 105 -20.67 -0.54 -14.46
N SER A 106 -20.77 -1.71 -13.84
CA SER A 106 -20.77 -1.87 -12.39
C SER A 106 -19.84 -3.01 -12.01
N SER A 107 -18.56 -2.67 -11.81
CA SER A 107 -17.81 -3.07 -10.60
C SER A 107 -16.40 -2.46 -10.66
N ARG A 108 -16.20 -1.34 -9.96
CA ARG A 108 -14.87 -0.78 -9.63
C ARG A 108 -14.48 -1.32 -8.26
N THR A 109 -13.58 -2.31 -8.12
CA THR A 109 -13.26 -2.80 -6.77
C THR A 109 -11.83 -3.33 -6.57
N GLY A 110 -10.96 -2.46 -6.04
CA GLY A 110 -9.76 -2.81 -5.28
C GLY A 110 -9.47 -1.73 -4.22
N TYR A 111 -9.01 -2.12 -3.03
CA TYR A 111 -8.49 -1.23 -1.98
C TYR A 111 -7.51 -2.01 -1.09
N ILE A 112 -6.48 -1.36 -0.52
CA ILE A 112 -5.33 -2.00 0.11
C ILE A 112 -5.51 -2.14 1.63
N HIS A 113 -5.97 -1.07 2.30
CA HIS A 113 -6.25 -0.91 3.72
C HIS A 113 -5.08 -1.11 4.71
N ASP A 114 -3.85 -1.30 4.21
CA ASP A 114 -2.63 -1.42 5.04
C ASP A 114 -1.46 -0.65 4.42
N ILE A 115 -1.71 0.54 3.88
CA ILE A 115 -0.64 1.43 3.40
C ILE A 115 0.11 1.98 4.62
N LYS A 116 1.39 1.67 4.70
CA LYS A 116 2.33 2.09 5.74
C LYS A 116 3.77 1.95 5.21
N PRO A 117 4.77 2.54 5.86
CA PRO A 117 6.15 2.45 5.41
C PRO A 117 6.65 1.00 5.26
N ASP A 118 6.29 0.08 6.16
CA ASP A 118 6.69 -1.33 6.08
C ASP A 118 6.20 -2.02 4.78
N ASN A 119 5.09 -1.55 4.22
CA ASN A 119 4.46 -2.12 3.03
C ASN A 119 4.80 -1.33 1.75
N ILE A 120 5.71 -0.35 1.82
CA ILE A 120 6.27 0.32 0.65
C ILE A 120 7.70 -0.16 0.49
N LEU A 121 7.99 -0.85 -0.61
CA LEU A 121 9.29 -1.43 -0.88
C LEU A 121 10.16 -0.47 -1.68
N VAL A 122 11.46 -0.49 -1.41
CA VAL A 122 12.46 0.32 -2.10
C VAL A 122 13.33 -0.58 -2.98
N PHE A 123 13.39 -0.25 -4.26
CA PHE A 123 14.26 -0.86 -5.26
C PHE A 123 15.37 0.12 -5.63
N ILE A 124 16.60 -0.35 -5.63
CA ILE A 124 17.79 0.46 -5.92
C ILE A 124 18.46 -0.12 -7.17
N TYR A 125 18.39 0.64 -8.25
CA TYR A 125 19.05 0.29 -9.51
C TYR A 125 20.36 1.06 -9.63
N ASP A 126 21.43 0.37 -10.01
CA ASP A 126 22.71 0.99 -10.35
C ASP A 126 22.88 0.99 -11.87
N GLN A 127 22.86 2.17 -12.47
CA GLN A 127 23.15 2.36 -13.89
C GLN A 127 24.41 3.20 -14.05
N ASN A 128 25.51 2.53 -14.41
CA ASN A 128 26.81 3.17 -14.66
C ASN A 128 27.29 4.04 -13.48
N GLY A 129 27.07 3.60 -12.24
CA GLY A 129 27.48 4.31 -11.02
C GLY A 129 26.49 5.37 -10.55
N LYS A 130 25.38 5.60 -11.28
CA LYS A 130 24.26 6.43 -10.83
C LYS A 130 23.18 5.54 -10.24
N LYS A 131 22.88 5.72 -8.95
CA LYS A 131 21.79 5.03 -8.27
C LYS A 131 20.44 5.67 -8.60
N GLN A 132 19.44 4.84 -8.83
CA GLN A 132 18.04 5.24 -8.97
C GLN A 132 17.19 4.48 -7.96
N TYR A 133 16.24 5.16 -7.35
CA TYR A 133 15.38 4.61 -6.31
C TYR A 133 13.96 4.52 -6.82
N TRP A 134 13.30 3.40 -6.54
CA TRP A 134 11.93 3.16 -6.97
C TRP A 134 11.09 2.60 -5.82
N LEU A 135 9.96 3.25 -5.52
CA LEU A 135 9.03 2.87 -4.48
C LEU A 135 7.90 2.02 -5.07
N ARG A 136 7.57 0.89 -4.45
CA ARG A 136 6.45 0.05 -4.86
C ARG A 136 5.54 -0.29 -3.68
N LEU A 137 4.23 -0.15 -3.86
CA LEU A 137 3.25 -0.67 -2.91
C LEU A 137 3.33 -2.20 -2.90
N SER A 138 3.33 -2.76 -1.71
CA SER A 138 3.38 -4.19 -1.45
C SER A 138 2.34 -4.64 -0.41
N ASP A 139 2.32 -5.94 -0.16
CA ASP A 139 1.52 -6.63 0.85
C ASP A 139 0.03 -6.25 0.89
N PHE A 140 -0.69 -6.74 -0.12
CA PHE A 140 -2.13 -6.59 -0.21
C PHE A 140 -2.91 -7.63 0.62
N SER A 141 -2.27 -8.31 1.57
CA SER A 141 -2.89 -9.41 2.33
C SER A 141 -4.06 -9.00 3.23
N CYS A 142 -4.25 -7.69 3.43
CA CYS A 142 -5.40 -7.11 4.14
C CYS A 142 -6.51 -6.58 3.22
N ALA A 143 -6.32 -6.60 1.90
CA ALA A 143 -7.34 -6.16 0.96
C ALA A 143 -8.58 -7.06 1.04
N ASN A 144 -9.76 -6.46 1.21
CA ASN A 144 -10.98 -7.22 1.43
C ASN A 144 -11.60 -7.64 0.08
N VAL A 145 -11.27 -8.86 -0.34
CA VAL A 145 -11.84 -9.52 -1.53
C VAL A 145 -13.34 -9.87 -1.35
N ARG A 146 -13.92 -9.73 -0.16
CA ARG A 146 -15.35 -10.05 0.04
C ARG A 146 -16.29 -9.16 -0.76
N ASP A 147 -15.87 -7.97 -1.19
CA ASP A 147 -16.61 -7.16 -2.17
C ASP A 147 -16.36 -7.62 -3.62
N LEU A 148 -15.20 -8.26 -3.89
CA LEU A 148 -14.83 -8.82 -5.21
C LEU A 148 -15.67 -10.05 -5.57
N VAL A 149 -15.92 -10.97 -4.62
CA VAL A 149 -16.71 -12.19 -4.88
C VAL A 149 -18.22 -11.96 -4.75
N LYS A 150 -18.66 -11.04 -3.88
CA LYS A 150 -20.10 -10.78 -3.67
C LYS A 150 -20.71 -9.86 -4.74
N SER A 151 -19.90 -9.05 -5.43
CA SER A 151 -20.35 -8.21 -6.56
C SER A 151 -20.90 -9.04 -7.73
N VAL A 152 -20.47 -10.30 -7.88
CA VAL A 152 -20.98 -11.23 -8.91
C VAL A 152 -22.39 -11.77 -8.56
N SER A 153 -22.79 -11.74 -7.29
CA SER A 153 -24.00 -12.43 -6.80
C SER A 153 -25.22 -11.53 -6.59
N GLY A 154 -25.11 -10.21 -6.80
CA GLY A 154 -26.25 -9.29 -6.70
C GLY A 154 -26.92 -9.17 -5.33
N GLN A 155 -26.34 -9.72 -4.26
CA GLN A 155 -26.90 -9.64 -2.90
C GLN A 155 -26.31 -8.48 -2.08
N LYS A 156 -27.16 -7.93 -1.20
CA LYS A 156 -27.03 -6.68 -0.44
C LYS A 156 -25.62 -6.35 0.10
N ARG A 157 -25.31 -5.05 0.00
CA ARG A 157 -24.06 -4.34 0.30
C ARG A 157 -23.82 -4.16 1.81
N ASP A 158 -23.08 -5.06 2.43
CA ASP A 158 -22.52 -4.83 3.75
C ASP A 158 -20.99 -5.01 3.68
N SER A 159 -20.22 -3.93 3.82
CA SER A 159 -18.77 -4.01 3.99
C SER A 159 -18.49 -4.32 5.47
N TRP A 160 -18.35 -5.61 5.78
CA TRP A 160 -18.09 -6.05 7.15
C TRP A 160 -16.69 -5.65 7.61
N ARG A 161 -16.61 -5.12 8.82
CA ARG A 161 -15.39 -4.84 9.59
C ARG A 161 -14.52 -6.10 9.64
N THR A 162 -13.24 -5.97 9.31
CA THR A 162 -12.24 -6.97 9.67
C THR A 162 -11.78 -6.70 11.09
N ASP A 163 -12.10 -7.61 12.02
CA ASP A 163 -11.60 -7.65 13.40
C ASP A 163 -10.11 -8.07 13.46
N ASN A 164 -9.33 -7.70 12.42
CA ASN A 164 -7.91 -7.97 12.37
C ASN A 164 -7.18 -6.96 13.27
N LYS A 165 -6.98 -7.34 14.52
CA LYS A 165 -6.15 -6.71 15.55
C LYS A 165 -4.66 -6.48 15.16
N LYS A 166 -4.29 -6.63 13.88
CA LYS A 166 -2.91 -6.58 13.37
C LYS A 166 -2.58 -5.39 12.46
N SER A 167 -3.53 -4.48 12.20
CA SER A 167 -3.22 -3.22 11.51
C SER A 167 -2.41 -2.32 12.44
N THR A 168 -1.32 -1.72 11.97
CA THR A 168 -0.57 -0.70 12.72
C THR A 168 -1.51 0.48 12.97
N PRO A 169 -1.88 0.81 14.22
CA PRO A 169 -2.92 1.80 14.52
C PRO A 169 -2.60 3.20 13.97
N ASN A 170 -1.32 3.49 13.75
CA ASN A 170 -0.82 4.82 13.47
C ASN A 170 -1.27 5.40 12.10
N TYR A 171 -1.58 4.56 11.10
CA TYR A 171 -1.96 5.02 9.75
C TYR A 171 -3.47 4.93 9.49
N ARG A 172 -4.27 4.58 10.50
CA ARG A 172 -5.71 4.36 10.33
C ARG A 172 -6.46 5.67 10.10
N ALA A 173 -7.43 5.62 9.19
CA ALA A 173 -8.26 6.76 8.87
C ALA A 173 -9.37 7.02 9.92
N PRO A 174 -9.86 8.26 10.04
CA PRO A 174 -10.88 8.69 11.00
C PRO A 174 -12.16 7.85 11.00
N GLU A 175 -12.61 7.40 9.84
CA GLU A 175 -13.81 6.57 9.69
C GLU A 175 -13.73 5.26 10.49
N TYR A 176 -12.52 4.76 10.78
CA TYR A 176 -12.31 3.62 11.66
C TYR A 176 -12.68 3.93 13.11
N LEU A 177 -12.40 5.15 13.58
CA LEU A 177 -12.74 5.60 14.94
C LEU A 177 -14.24 5.88 15.10
N GLN A 178 -14.89 6.25 13.99
CA GLN A 178 -16.32 6.55 13.93
C GLN A 178 -17.18 5.32 13.62
N ASP A 179 -16.57 4.14 13.56
CA ASP A 179 -17.29 2.88 13.34
C ASP A 179 -18.01 2.84 11.97
N GLU A 180 -17.57 3.69 11.03
CA GLU A 180 -18.12 3.84 9.68
C GLU A 180 -17.60 2.75 8.72
N LYS A 181 -18.24 2.65 7.54
CA LYS A 181 -17.85 1.69 6.51
C LYS A 181 -16.52 2.13 5.87
N ILE A 182 -15.47 1.33 6.04
CA ILE A 182 -14.17 1.55 5.40
C ILE A 182 -14.30 1.39 3.89
N SER A 183 -13.72 2.32 3.12
CA SER A 183 -13.74 2.33 1.66
C SER A 183 -12.48 3.01 1.10
N ARG A 184 -12.35 3.13 -0.23
CA ARG A 184 -11.19 3.69 -0.94
C ARG A 184 -10.55 4.96 -0.32
N PRO A 185 -11.30 5.96 0.17
CA PRO A 185 -10.72 7.12 0.88
C PRO A 185 -9.79 6.74 2.05
N TYR A 186 -9.97 5.58 2.68
CA TYR A 186 -9.11 5.10 3.75
C TYR A 186 -7.65 4.96 3.30
N ASP A 187 -7.44 4.43 2.09
CA ASP A 187 -6.11 4.30 1.50
C ASP A 187 -5.49 5.69 1.28
N LEU A 188 -6.28 6.70 0.88
CA LEU A 188 -5.78 8.05 0.65
C LEU A 188 -5.37 8.76 1.94
N TRP A 189 -6.09 8.51 3.04
CA TRP A 189 -5.66 8.97 4.35
C TRP A 189 -4.32 8.34 4.75
N SER A 190 -4.23 7.01 4.61
CA SER A 190 -3.01 6.25 4.93
C SER A 190 -1.82 6.72 4.07
N LEU A 191 -2.06 6.97 2.79
CA LEU A 191 -1.09 7.55 1.85
C LEU A 191 -0.66 8.96 2.27
N GLY A 192 -1.62 9.81 2.67
CA GLY A 192 -1.32 11.15 3.20
C GLY A 192 -0.46 11.12 4.47
N CYS A 193 -0.71 10.16 5.37
CA CYS A 193 0.12 9.95 6.56
C CYS A 193 1.57 9.60 6.17
N VAL A 194 1.74 8.66 5.22
CA VAL A 194 3.07 8.30 4.70
C VAL A 194 3.75 9.47 4.00
N TYR A 195 3.02 10.26 3.20
CA TYR A 195 3.61 11.40 2.49
C TYR A 195 4.12 12.45 3.47
N LEU A 196 3.35 12.75 4.53
CA LEU A 196 3.81 13.69 5.56
C LEU A 196 5.07 13.16 6.26
N GLU A 197 5.12 11.88 6.63
CA GLU A 197 6.33 11.30 7.23
C GLU A 197 7.53 11.31 6.29
N LEU A 198 7.32 11.05 5.00
CA LEU A 198 8.38 11.12 4.00
C LEU A 198 8.90 12.55 3.81
N LEU A 199 8.03 13.55 3.81
CA LEU A 199 8.47 14.96 3.76
C LEU A 199 9.26 15.34 5.02
N VAL A 200 8.80 14.94 6.20
CA VAL A 200 9.52 15.18 7.47
C VAL A 200 10.90 14.54 7.41
N TRP A 201 10.98 13.26 7.06
CA TRP A 201 12.27 12.58 6.91
C TRP A 201 13.15 13.23 5.84
N PHE A 202 12.58 13.56 4.69
CA PHE A 202 13.32 14.14 3.56
C PHE A 202 13.88 15.54 3.86
N MET A 203 13.15 16.34 4.65
CA MET A 203 13.51 17.74 4.94
C MET A 203 14.29 17.89 6.25
N GLU A 204 13.99 17.07 7.26
CA GLU A 204 14.47 17.24 8.65
C GLU A 204 15.27 16.04 9.17
N GLY A 205 15.31 14.92 8.43
CA GLY A 205 16.03 13.70 8.80
C GLY A 205 15.23 12.72 9.66
N TYR A 206 15.80 11.53 9.88
CA TYR A 206 15.10 10.43 10.56
C TYR A 206 14.87 10.70 12.06
N GLU A 207 15.82 11.37 12.74
CA GLU A 207 15.62 11.74 14.14
C GLU A 207 14.41 12.65 14.33
N ALA A 208 14.24 13.66 13.45
CA ALA A 208 13.07 14.54 13.46
C ALA A 208 11.77 13.77 13.17
N LEU A 209 11.80 12.79 12.27
CA LEU A 209 10.66 11.89 12.03
C LEU A 209 10.29 11.09 13.29
N VAL A 210 11.27 10.55 14.01
CA VAL A 210 11.03 9.82 15.27
C VAL A 210 10.41 10.74 16.32
N GLN A 211 10.97 11.94 16.49
CA GLN A 211 10.41 12.94 17.41
C GLN A 211 8.97 13.33 17.02
N PHE A 212 8.71 13.52 15.73
CA PHE A 212 7.37 13.80 15.22
C PHE A 212 6.39 12.66 15.51
N ARG A 213 6.79 11.40 15.31
CA ARG A 213 5.98 10.21 15.64
C ARG A 213 5.64 10.17 17.14
N SER A 214 6.65 10.29 17.99
CA SER A 214 6.45 10.25 19.44
C SER A 214 5.63 11.43 19.95
N ALA A 215 5.76 12.62 19.35
CA ALA A 215 4.96 13.79 19.69
C ALA A 215 3.47 13.62 19.33
N ARG A 216 3.11 12.66 18.47
CA ARG A 216 1.72 12.30 18.22
C ARG A 216 1.14 11.39 19.29
N LEU A 217 1.93 10.80 20.20
CA LEU A 217 1.43 9.88 21.22
C LEU A 217 0.39 10.56 22.12
N CYS A 218 -0.86 10.11 22.04
CA CYS A 218 -1.94 10.58 22.93
C CYS A 218 -3.11 9.60 22.94
N GLN A 219 -4.01 9.76 23.89
CA GLN A 219 -5.20 8.93 24.03
C GLN A 219 -6.15 9.11 22.84
N VAL A 220 -6.50 8.01 22.18
CA VAL A 220 -7.28 8.04 20.93
C VAL A 220 -8.72 8.47 21.16
N LYS A 221 -9.31 8.06 22.27
CA LYS A 221 -10.68 8.39 22.68
C LYS A 221 -10.78 8.35 24.20
N PRO A 222 -11.75 9.04 24.82
CA PRO A 222 -11.95 8.97 26.27
C PRO A 222 -11.98 7.54 26.80
N GLY A 223 -11.07 7.22 27.73
CA GLY A 223 -10.91 5.87 28.29
C GLY A 223 -10.35 4.80 27.34
N GLY A 224 -9.87 5.20 26.16
CA GLY A 224 -9.31 4.33 25.13
C GLY A 224 -7.80 4.11 25.24
N ILE A 225 -7.25 3.44 24.22
CA ILE A 225 -5.82 3.19 24.07
C ILE A 225 -5.05 4.47 23.73
N TYR A 226 -3.75 4.45 23.96
CA TYR A 226 -2.81 5.45 23.45
C TYR A 226 -2.17 4.92 22.17
N ASP A 227 -2.06 5.78 21.16
CA ASP A 227 -1.31 5.52 19.94
C ASP A 227 -0.69 6.80 19.38
N GLU A 228 0.09 6.63 18.31
CA GLU A 228 0.76 7.71 17.57
C GLU A 228 0.04 8.01 16.24
N GLY A 229 -1.27 7.74 16.19
CA GLY A 229 -2.12 8.01 15.04
C GLY A 229 -2.19 9.50 14.68
N PHE A 230 -2.82 9.83 13.56
CA PHE A 230 -2.89 11.21 13.08
C PHE A 230 -4.13 11.96 13.60
N CYS A 231 -5.12 11.23 14.09
CA CYS A 231 -6.35 11.78 14.63
C CYS A 231 -6.71 11.16 15.98
N TYR A 232 -7.64 11.81 16.69
CA TYR A 232 -8.20 11.37 17.97
C TYR A 232 -9.64 11.88 18.11
N ILE A 233 -10.40 11.30 19.03
CA ILE A 233 -11.73 11.74 19.41
C ILE A 233 -11.59 12.65 20.64
N GLU A 234 -11.99 13.91 20.49
CA GLU A 234 -11.97 14.89 21.57
C GLU A 234 -12.96 14.54 22.69
N GLU A 235 -12.52 14.71 23.95
CA GLU A 235 -13.38 14.59 25.13
C GLU A 235 -14.29 15.82 25.29
N SER A 236 -15.26 15.98 24.39
CA SER A 236 -16.25 17.05 24.46
C SER A 236 -17.68 16.50 24.38
N ARG A 237 -18.68 17.32 24.75
CA ARG A 237 -20.11 16.93 24.71
C ARG A 237 -20.56 16.44 23.32
N ASN A 238 -19.86 16.84 22.27
CA ASN A 238 -20.05 16.40 20.89
C ASN A 238 -18.77 15.70 20.42
N ALA A 239 -18.54 14.45 20.85
CA ALA A 239 -17.39 13.63 20.49
C ALA A 239 -17.11 13.71 18.97
N LYS A 240 -16.10 14.50 18.59
CA LYS A 240 -15.74 14.78 17.21
C LYS A 240 -14.31 14.31 16.97
N VAL A 241 -14.09 13.67 15.82
CA VAL A 241 -12.73 13.34 15.40
C VAL A 241 -12.00 14.62 14.99
N GLN A 242 -10.78 14.77 15.47
CA GLN A 242 -9.89 15.89 15.20
C GLN A 242 -8.52 15.36 14.77
N ILE A 243 -7.84 16.11 13.89
CA ILE A 243 -6.42 15.89 13.62
C ILE A 243 -5.63 16.37 14.83
N ARG A 244 -4.57 15.66 15.20
CA ARG A 244 -3.71 16.05 16.33
C ARG A 244 -2.98 17.36 15.99
N GLU A 245 -2.86 18.27 16.97
CA GLU A 245 -2.29 19.61 16.73
C GLU A 245 -0.86 19.55 16.15
N VAL A 246 -0.05 18.60 16.62
CA VAL A 246 1.31 18.37 16.10
C VAL A 246 1.32 18.06 14.60
N VAL A 247 0.31 17.34 14.10
CA VAL A 247 0.15 17.06 12.66
C VAL A 247 -0.25 18.33 11.90
N ILE A 248 -1.17 19.14 12.45
CA ILE A 248 -1.59 20.42 11.83
C ILE A 248 -0.39 21.36 11.73
N GLN A 249 0.41 21.47 12.79
CA GLN A 249 1.62 22.28 12.78
C GLN A 249 2.60 21.77 11.72
N LYS A 250 2.85 20.45 11.69
CA LYS A 250 3.79 19.89 10.71
C LYS A 250 3.33 20.04 9.26
N LEU A 251 2.02 19.98 8.99
CA LEU A 251 1.46 20.30 7.67
C LEU A 251 1.76 21.75 7.25
N ARG A 252 1.61 22.71 8.17
CA ARG A 252 1.95 24.12 7.92
C ARG A 252 3.45 24.30 7.68
N ASP A 253 4.28 23.64 8.49
CA ASP A 253 5.73 23.70 8.37
C ASP A 253 6.18 23.17 6.99
N MET A 254 5.71 21.99 6.58
CA MET A 254 6.03 21.39 5.28
C MET A 254 5.53 22.25 4.12
N SER A 255 4.32 22.80 4.24
CA SER A 255 3.79 23.74 3.23
C SER A 255 4.63 25.02 3.12
N ALA A 256 5.30 25.46 4.18
CA ALA A 256 6.13 26.67 4.16
C ALA A 256 7.57 26.40 3.73
N CYS A 257 8.14 25.24 4.08
CA CYS A 257 9.55 24.93 3.81
C CYS A 257 9.79 24.20 2.49
N CYS A 258 8.82 23.41 1.99
CA CYS A 258 8.97 22.72 0.72
C CYS A 258 8.94 23.70 -0.46
N THR A 259 9.75 23.44 -1.49
CA THR A 259 9.83 24.25 -2.71
C THR A 259 9.85 23.36 -3.95
N GLY A 260 9.48 23.91 -5.11
CA GLY A 260 9.41 23.15 -6.37
C GLY A 260 8.45 21.98 -6.25
N ASP A 261 8.80 20.83 -6.82
CA ASP A 261 7.93 19.65 -6.88
C ASP A 261 7.45 19.13 -5.51
N LEU A 262 8.25 19.29 -4.45
CA LEU A 262 7.83 18.91 -3.09
C LEU A 262 6.80 19.87 -2.51
N LYS A 263 6.71 21.12 -3.00
CA LYS A 263 5.65 22.05 -2.61
C LYS A 263 4.29 21.53 -3.09
N ASP A 264 4.23 20.99 -4.31
CA ASP A 264 2.99 20.41 -4.84
C ASP A 264 2.53 19.21 -4.02
N ILE A 265 3.47 18.37 -3.55
CA ILE A 265 3.17 17.28 -2.61
C ILE A 265 2.68 17.82 -1.27
N ALA A 266 3.34 18.84 -0.71
CA ALA A 266 2.93 19.42 0.57
C ALA A 266 1.51 20.04 0.48
N ASP A 267 1.17 20.64 -0.65
CA ASP A 267 -0.12 21.31 -0.86
C ASP A 267 -1.31 20.35 -1.01
N VAL A 268 -1.08 19.10 -1.42
CA VAL A 268 -2.14 18.09 -1.46
C VAL A 268 -2.40 17.41 -0.12
N LEU A 269 -1.45 17.48 0.84
CA LEU A 269 -1.58 16.79 2.13
C LEU A 269 -2.85 17.14 2.91
N PRO A 270 -3.30 18.41 3.01
CA PRO A 270 -4.55 18.72 3.69
C PRO A 270 -5.78 18.06 3.06
N ARG A 271 -5.76 17.81 1.74
CA ARG A 271 -6.85 17.12 1.02
C ARG A 271 -6.83 15.60 1.23
N LEU A 272 -5.64 15.03 1.43
CA LEU A 272 -5.45 13.62 1.78
C LEU A 272 -5.84 13.34 3.23
N LEU A 273 -5.50 14.26 4.13
CA LEU A 273 -5.81 14.18 5.57
C LEU A 273 -7.15 14.87 5.92
N GLU A 274 -8.10 14.90 4.99
CA GLU A 274 -9.47 15.34 5.25
C GLU A 274 -10.22 14.28 6.08
N ILE A 275 -10.86 14.72 7.17
CA ILE A 275 -11.55 13.82 8.10
C ILE A 275 -12.79 13.23 7.45
N ASP A 276 -13.57 14.04 6.73
CA ASP A 276 -14.76 13.57 6.03
C ASP A 276 -14.37 12.75 4.80
N SER A 277 -14.54 11.43 4.88
CA SER A 277 -14.20 10.49 3.81
C SER A 277 -14.86 10.81 2.46
N LYS A 278 -15.99 11.54 2.45
CA LYS A 278 -16.69 11.95 1.22
C LYS A 278 -16.10 13.19 0.56
N LYS A 279 -15.38 14.02 1.32
CA LYS A 279 -14.69 15.23 0.85
C LYS A 279 -13.22 14.97 0.56
N ARG A 280 -12.67 13.89 1.10
CA ARG A 280 -11.30 13.44 0.86
C ARG A 280 -11.08 13.20 -0.63
N VAL A 281 -9.95 13.69 -1.13
CA VAL A 281 -9.56 13.55 -2.54
C VAL A 281 -9.51 12.07 -2.94
N THR A 282 -9.89 11.76 -4.17
CA THR A 282 -9.76 10.41 -4.75
C THR A 282 -8.38 10.21 -5.37
N ALA A 283 -7.96 8.95 -5.57
CA ALA A 283 -6.68 8.66 -6.22
C ALA A 283 -6.61 9.19 -7.66
N GLY A 284 -7.74 9.21 -8.39
CA GLY A 284 -7.79 9.78 -9.75
C GLY A 284 -7.57 11.29 -9.77
N GLU A 285 -8.27 12.03 -8.89
CA GLU A 285 -8.08 13.48 -8.76
C GLU A 285 -6.67 13.84 -8.28
N LEU A 286 -6.09 13.02 -7.40
CA LEU A 286 -4.70 13.20 -6.93
C LEU A 286 -3.70 13.05 -8.08
N VAL A 287 -3.87 12.03 -8.93
CA VAL A 287 -3.04 11.82 -10.13
C VAL A 287 -3.19 12.97 -11.11
N GLU A 288 -4.42 13.44 -11.36
CA GLU A 288 -4.66 14.58 -12.24
C GLU A 288 -3.94 15.84 -11.72
N GLN A 289 -4.06 16.13 -10.43
CA GLN A 289 -3.44 17.29 -9.79
C GLN A 289 -1.90 17.25 -9.82
N LEU A 290 -1.30 16.06 -9.74
CA LEU A 290 0.15 15.86 -9.69
C LEU A 290 0.75 15.43 -11.03
N SER A 291 -0.03 15.45 -12.12
CA SER A 291 0.37 14.93 -13.44
C SER A 291 1.58 15.65 -14.05
N HIS A 292 1.86 16.89 -13.66
CA HIS A 292 3.05 17.63 -14.09
C HIS A 292 4.36 17.07 -13.53
N LEU A 293 4.30 16.23 -12.49
CA LEU A 293 5.45 15.50 -11.94
C LEU A 293 5.81 14.26 -12.75
N ASP A 294 5.01 13.89 -13.74
CA ASP A 294 5.28 12.77 -14.63
C ASP A 294 6.37 13.12 -15.64
N THR A 295 7.52 12.47 -15.52
CA THR A 295 8.63 12.60 -16.48
C THR A 295 8.62 11.51 -17.55
N GLY A 296 7.68 10.56 -17.50
CA GLY A 296 7.66 9.37 -18.36
C GLY A 296 8.79 8.37 -18.05
N GLU A 297 9.58 8.60 -17.00
CA GLU A 297 10.62 7.68 -16.58
C GLU A 297 10.03 6.35 -16.12
N SER A 298 10.75 5.27 -16.40
CA SER A 298 10.39 3.91 -16.00
C SER A 298 11.60 3.26 -15.31
N PRO A 299 11.37 2.28 -14.41
CA PRO A 299 12.48 1.59 -13.76
C PRO A 299 13.39 0.92 -14.80
N PRO A 300 14.73 0.98 -14.63
CA PRO A 300 15.73 0.38 -15.52
C PRO A 300 15.47 -1.05 -15.93
N PHE A 301 14.99 -1.83 -14.98
CA PHE A 301 14.62 -3.21 -15.17
C PHE A 301 13.22 -3.39 -14.65
N ASP A 302 12.33 -3.79 -15.55
CA ASP A 302 10.98 -4.16 -15.21
C ASP A 302 10.77 -5.61 -15.64
N TYR A 303 10.52 -6.50 -14.67
CA TYR A 303 10.16 -7.87 -15.00
C TYR A 303 8.84 -7.83 -15.76
N GLN A 304 8.89 -7.92 -17.09
CA GLN A 304 7.69 -8.15 -17.89
C GLN A 304 7.21 -9.55 -17.53
N GLN A 305 5.97 -9.68 -17.05
CA GLN A 305 5.41 -11.01 -16.83
C GLN A 305 5.41 -11.75 -18.17
N PRO A 306 6.10 -12.90 -18.30
CA PRO A 306 5.83 -13.78 -19.40
C PRO A 306 4.37 -14.21 -19.29
N ASN A 307 3.66 -14.34 -20.41
CA ASN A 307 2.33 -14.97 -20.45
C ASN A 307 2.33 -16.19 -19.53
N SER A 308 1.39 -16.21 -18.57
CA SER A 308 1.27 -17.21 -17.51
C SER A 308 1.68 -18.60 -18.00
N LEU A 309 2.89 -19.04 -17.63
CA LEU A 309 3.32 -20.41 -17.85
C LEU A 309 2.54 -21.26 -16.87
N MET A 310 1.37 -21.75 -17.29
CA MET A 310 0.69 -22.84 -16.60
C MET A 310 1.58 -24.07 -16.67
N VAL A 311 2.40 -24.26 -15.64
CA VAL A 311 3.11 -25.52 -15.45
C VAL A 311 2.04 -26.56 -15.12
N PRO A 312 1.89 -27.63 -15.92
CA PRO A 312 0.95 -28.70 -15.63
C PRO A 312 1.21 -29.26 -14.24
N SER A 313 0.15 -29.60 -13.50
CA SER A 313 0.29 -30.23 -12.19
C SER A 313 1.15 -31.50 -12.34
N MET A 314 2.36 -31.48 -11.80
CA MET A 314 3.18 -32.69 -11.72
C MET A 314 2.45 -33.66 -10.79
N SER A 315 2.10 -34.83 -11.33
CA SER A 315 1.51 -35.90 -10.55
C SER A 315 2.48 -36.34 -9.44
N THR A 316 1.90 -36.69 -8.31
CA THR A 316 2.56 -37.11 -7.07
C THR A 316 3.63 -38.18 -7.31
N ALA A 317 4.90 -37.77 -7.32
CA ALA A 317 6.01 -38.67 -7.00
C ALA A 317 6.41 -38.41 -5.54
N GLN A 318 6.35 -39.46 -4.72
CA GLN A 318 6.66 -39.43 -3.29
C GLN A 318 8.09 -38.93 -3.05
N VAL A 319 8.24 -37.88 -2.25
CA VAL A 319 9.54 -37.43 -1.72
C VAL A 319 9.49 -37.54 -0.19
N PRO A 320 10.53 -38.05 0.49
CA PRO A 320 10.46 -38.42 1.90
C PRO A 320 10.30 -37.20 2.81
N ALA A 321 9.49 -37.34 3.85
CA ALA A 321 9.29 -36.35 4.89
C ALA A 321 10.58 -36.16 5.71
N TYR A 322 11.07 -34.92 5.78
CA TYR A 322 11.92 -34.46 6.88
C TYR A 322 11.09 -33.49 7.70
N GLU A 323 10.77 -33.88 8.93
CA GLU A 323 10.21 -33.00 9.94
C GLU A 323 11.32 -32.04 10.41
N SER A 324 11.06 -30.74 10.26
CA SER A 324 11.80 -29.68 10.92
C SER A 324 10.76 -28.75 11.52
N ASP A 325 10.47 -28.96 12.79
CA ASP A 325 9.72 -28.02 13.61
C ASP A 325 10.50 -26.71 13.68
N SER A 326 9.90 -25.64 13.14
CA SER A 326 10.28 -24.28 13.46
C SER A 326 9.04 -23.41 13.37
N GLU A 327 8.44 -23.19 14.54
CA GLU A 327 7.50 -22.10 14.77
C GLU A 327 8.26 -20.79 14.53
N CYS A 328 7.81 -19.95 13.59
CA CYS A 328 8.34 -18.60 13.46
C CYS A 328 7.23 -17.60 13.17
N SER A 329 6.77 -16.94 14.24
CA SER A 329 5.94 -15.74 14.20
C SER A 329 6.84 -14.51 14.08
N SER A 330 7.36 -14.24 12.89
CA SER A 330 7.94 -12.94 12.50
C SER A 330 8.32 -13.00 11.02
N PHE A 331 8.24 -11.86 10.34
CA PHE A 331 8.65 -11.71 8.95
C PHE A 331 10.10 -12.15 8.74
N GLU A 332 10.31 -13.35 8.20
CA GLU A 332 11.60 -13.75 7.64
C GLU A 332 11.44 -14.10 6.16
N MET A 333 12.00 -13.26 5.30
CA MET A 333 12.20 -13.59 3.90
C MET A 333 13.36 -14.58 3.79
N VAL A 334 13.05 -15.85 3.50
CA VAL A 334 14.08 -16.86 3.25
C VAL A 334 14.75 -16.60 1.90
N LYS A 335 16.08 -16.43 1.92
CA LYS A 335 16.93 -16.34 0.73
C LYS A 335 17.16 -17.75 0.19
N ILE A 336 16.64 -18.04 -1.00
CA ILE A 336 16.96 -19.30 -1.70
C ILE A 336 18.28 -19.06 -2.44
N THR A 337 19.38 -19.57 -1.89
CA THR A 337 20.64 -19.70 -2.64
C THR A 337 20.53 -20.95 -3.49
N GLY A 338 20.39 -20.78 -4.81
CA GLY A 338 20.51 -21.90 -5.75
C GLY A 338 21.93 -22.45 -5.70
N ALA A 339 22.08 -23.70 -5.27
CA ALA A 339 23.30 -24.45 -5.49
C ALA A 339 23.38 -24.73 -7.00
N THR A 340 24.31 -24.06 -7.68
CA THR A 340 24.81 -24.52 -8.97
C THR A 340 25.56 -25.83 -8.74
N GLN A 341 25.04 -26.94 -9.28
CA GLN A 341 25.87 -28.11 -9.61
C GLN A 341 26.32 -27.98 -11.06
#